data_AF-A0A3L6S345-F1
#
_entry.id   AF-A0A3L6S345-F1
#
_cell.length_a   1.000
_cell.length_b   1.000
_cell.length_c   1.000
_cell.angle_alpha   90.00
_cell.angle_beta   90.00
_cell.angle_gamma   90.00
#
_symmetry.space_group_name_H-M   'P 1'
#
loop_
_entity.id
_entity.type
_entity.pdbx_description
1 polymer ?
#
loop_
_entity_poly.entity_id
_entity_poly.type
_entity_poly.pdbx_seq_one_letter_code
_entity_poly.pdbx_strand_id
1 'polypeptide(L)' 'MWTLWKTRNDLLFNDKVIPTPEAVIYKMVSFLSHWKKLLTEKNVHRMEVMIGEIQQACGLDA' A
#
# COMPACT_ATOMS: atom_id res chain seq x y z
N MET A 1 1.41 7.73 -4.67
CA MET A 1 2.15 7.22 -3.49
C MET A 1 1.64 7.87 -2.19
N TRP A 2 0.34 7.79 -1.92
CA TRP A 2 -0.33 8.53 -0.84
C TRP A 2 -0.06 7.96 0.56
N THR A 3 0.00 6.63 0.68
CA THR A 3 0.24 5.93 1.95
C THR A 3 1.61 6.24 2.51
N LEU A 4 2.65 6.33 1.68
CA LEU A 4 4.00 6.73 2.09
C LEU A 4 4.05 8.18 2.59
N TRP A 5 3.41 9.11 1.86
CA TRP A 5 3.29 10.49 2.30
C TRP A 5 2.60 10.62 3.67
N LYS A 6 1.46 9.94 3.86
CA LYS A 6 0.72 9.96 5.12
C LYS A 6 1.56 9.38 6.26
N THR A 7 2.21 8.24 6.00
CA THR A 7 3.07 7.53 6.95
C THR A 7 4.24 8.41 7.42
N ARG A 8 4.90 9.10 6.50
CA ARG A 8 5.97 10.05 6.81
C ARG A 8 5.49 11.23 7.66
N ASN A 9 4.30 11.76 7.38
CA ASN A 9 3.72 12.83 8.19
C ASN A 9 3.29 12.35 9.58
N ASP A 10 2.75 11.15 9.68
CA ASP A 10 2.40 10.55 10.97
C ASP A 10 3.63 10.39 11.87
N LEU A 11 4.77 9.98 11.30
CA LEU A 11 6.05 9.88 12.02
C LEU A 11 6.61 11.24 12.45
N LEU A 12 6.60 12.24 11.56
CA LEU A 12 7.34 13.49 11.77
C LEU A 12 6.53 14.62 12.41
N PHE A 13 5.21 14.57 12.29
CA PHE A 13 4.34 15.65 12.76
C PHE A 13 3.30 15.20 13.78
N ASN A 14 2.91 13.92 13.77
CA ASN A 14 1.87 13.40 14.67
C ASN A 14 2.42 12.48 15.77
N ASP A 15 3.74 12.36 15.88
CA ASP A 15 4.46 11.55 16.88
C ASP A 15 3.97 10.08 16.96
N LYS A 16 3.58 9.53 15.81
CA LYS A 16 3.11 8.13 15.71
C LYS A 16 4.28 7.24 15.33
N VAL A 17 4.72 6.41 16.27
CA VAL A 17 5.71 5.36 16.00
C VAL A 17 5.09 4.25 15.15
N ILE A 18 5.80 3.86 14.10
CA ILE A 18 5.44 2.69 13.31
C ILE A 18 6.18 1.49 13.90
N PRO A 19 5.46 0.44 14.33
CA PRO A 19 6.09 -0.66 15.05
C PRO A 19 7.03 -1.50 14.17
N THR A 20 6.67 -1.70 12.90
CA THR A 20 7.50 -2.43 11.93
C THR A 20 7.34 -1.82 10.51
N PRO A 21 8.38 -1.86 9.67
CA PRO A 21 8.31 -1.29 8.31
C PRO A 21 7.26 -1.98 7.42
N GLU A 22 6.95 -3.25 7.66
CA GLU A 22 5.93 -4.03 6.94
C GLU A 22 4.54 -3.42 7.09
N ALA A 23 4.26 -2.76 8.22
CA ALA A 23 3.00 -2.06 8.44
C ALA A 23 2.72 -1.01 7.35
N VAL A 24 3.75 -0.41 6.76
CA VAL A 24 3.63 0.55 5.66
C VAL A 24 3.26 -0.15 4.35
N ILE A 25 3.85 -1.32 4.11
CA ILE A 25 3.58 -2.16 2.93
C ILE A 25 2.14 -2.66 2.97
N TYR A 26 1.69 -3.19 4.11
CA TYR A 26 0.30 -3.61 4.30
C TYR A 26 -0.70 -2.46 4.13
N LYS A 27 -0.40 -1.27 4.67
CA LYS A 27 -1.23 -0.07 4.45
C LYS A 27 -1.32 0.28 2.97
N MET A 28 -0.22 0.16 2.23
CA MET A 28 -0.17 0.41 0.79
C MET A 28 -0.99 -0.60 0.00
N VAL A 29 -0.75 -1.90 0.19
CA VAL A 29 -1.50 -2.99 -0.47
C VAL A 29 -2.99 -2.88 -0.17
N SER A 30 -3.35 -2.65 1.10
CA SER A 30 -4.75 -2.46 1.50
C SER A 30 -5.39 -1.25 0.82
N PHE A 31 -4.70 -0.10 0.80
CA PHE A 31 -5.19 1.08 0.10
C PHE A 31 -5.43 0.83 -1.39
N LEU A 32 -4.47 0.20 -2.09
CA LEU A 32 -4.60 -0.11 -3.52
C LEU A 32 -5.71 -1.14 -3.78
N SER A 33 -5.85 -2.14 -2.91
CA SER A 33 -6.90 -3.18 -2.99
C SER A 33 -8.30 -2.61 -2.81
N HIS A 34 -8.46 -1.55 -2.02
CA HIS A 34 -9.73 -0.84 -1.89
C HIS A 34 -9.93 0.13 -3.06
N TRP A 35 -8.89 0.86 -3.44
CA TRP A 35 -8.94 1.86 -4.50
C TRP A 35 -9.25 1.24 -5.87
N LYS A 36 -8.77 0.01 -6.16
CA LYS A 36 -9.02 -0.65 -7.44
C LYS A 36 -10.50 -0.77 -7.78
N LYS A 37 -11.38 -0.89 -6.78
CA LYS A 37 -12.84 -1.01 -6.98
C LYS A 37 -13.47 0.25 -7.59
N LEU A 38 -12.78 1.38 -7.55
CA LEU A 38 -13.22 2.66 -8.13
C LEU A 38 -12.67 2.89 -9.53
N LEU A 39 -11.86 1.97 -10.05
CA LEU A 39 -11.23 2.08 -11.36
C LEU A 39 -12.12 1.47 -12.45
N THR A 40 -11.90 1.90 -13.69
CA THR A 40 -12.44 1.20 -14.87
C THR A 40 -11.80 -0.18 -15.00
N GLU A 41 -12.51 -1.14 -15.61
CA GLU A 41 -12.05 -2.54 -15.76
C GLU A 41 -10.61 -2.66 -16.30
N LYS A 42 -10.28 -1.87 -17.33
CA LYS A 42 -8.92 -1.81 -17.90
C LYS A 42 -7.85 -1.49 -16.83
N ASN A 43 -8.18 -0.61 -15.89
CA ASN A 43 -7.25 -0.15 -14.86
C ASN A 43 -7.27 -1.05 -13.61
N VAL A 44 -8.34 -1.82 -13.38
CA VAL A 44 -8.40 -2.84 -12.31
C VAL A 44 -7.30 -3.87 -12.51
N HIS A 45 -7.21 -4.46 -13.71
CA HIS A 45 -6.21 -5.50 -13.99
C HIS A 45 -4.78 -4.99 -13.79
N ARG A 46 -4.48 -3.78 -14.28
CA ARG A 46 -3.17 -3.14 -14.05
C ARG A 46 -2.85 -2.96 -12.56
N MET A 47 -3.85 -2.62 -11.77
CA MET A 47 -3.69 -2.45 -10.32
C MET A 47 -3.46 -3.79 -9.62
N GLU A 48 -4.11 -4.87 -10.07
CA GLU A 48 -3.91 -6.22 -9.53
C GLU A 48 -2.50 -6.75 -9.81
N VAL A 49 -1.99 -6.55 -11.02
CA VAL A 49 -0.60 -6.89 -11.36
C VAL A 49 0.38 -6.15 -10.45
N MET A 50 0.20 -4.84 -10.29
CA MET A 50 1.06 -4.03 -9.39
C MET A 50 1.00 -4.50 -7.94
N ILE A 51 -0.20 -4.84 -7.43
CA ILE A 51 -0.35 -5.36 -6.07
C ILE A 51 0.41 -6.68 -5.92
N GLY A 52 0.29 -7.59 -6.90
CA GLY A 52 1.02 -8.86 -6.91
C GLY A 52 2.54 -8.66 -6.90
N GLU A 53 3.07 -7.76 -7.74
CA GLU A 53 4.50 -7.43 -7.76
C GLU A 53 5.00 -6.89 -6.42
N ILE A 54 4.22 -6.04 -5.75
CA ILE A 54 4.56 -5.51 -4.42
C ILE A 54 4.59 -6.62 -3.38
N GLN A 55 3.60 -7.51 -3.38
CA GLN A 55 3.53 -8.60 -2.40
C GLN A 55 4.71 -9.57 -2.58
N GLN A 56 5.02 -9.93 -3.83
CA GLN A 56 6.14 -10.80 -4.17
C GLN A 56 7.49 -10.19 -3.79
N ALA A 57 7.72 -8.93 -4.16
CA ALA A 57 8.97 -8.23 -3.84
C ALA A 57 9.19 -8.08 -2.33
N CYS A 58 8.11 -8.03 -1.54
CA CYS A 58 8.16 -7.87 -0.10
C CYS A 58 8.01 -9.20 0.68
N GLY A 59 7.91 -10.35 -0.01
CA GLY A 59 7.77 -11.66 0.63
C GLY A 59 6.47 -11.80 1.44
N LEU A 60 5.38 -11.18 0.97
CA LEU A 60 4.07 -11.18 1.65
C LEU A 60 3.11 -12.24 1.10
N ASP A 61 3.58 -13.06 0.16
CA ASP A 61 2.84 -14.17 -0.43
C ASP A 61 2.97 -15.37 0.51
N ALA A 62 1.86 -15.84 1.09
CA ALA A 62 1.79 -17.06 1.90
C ALA A 62 1.44 -18.27 1.03
#